data_AF-A0A9D0GZV1-F1
#
_entry.id   AF-A0A9D0GZV1-F1
#
_cell.length_a   1.000
_cell.length_b   1.000
_cell.length_c   1.000
_cell.angle_alpha   90.00
_cell.angle_beta   90.00
_cell.angle_gamma   90.00
#
_symmetry.space_group_name_H-M   'P 1'
#
loop_
_entity.id
_entity.type
_entity.pdbx_description
1 polymer ?
#
loop_
_entity_poly.entity_id
_entity_poly.type
_entity_poly.pdbx_seq_one_letter_code
_entity_poly.pdbx_strand_id
1 'polypeptide(L)'
;MMFRVLPFIVVLLLLSCARTYDPLTGKTVYTLLPTQEEIKIGRMYLPLAVDQNDGRYPDKEVQEYVQKLGKKIAEHAPRKLDYRFYVVNTKQVNAFALPGGFIFVNRGLILALDKEDQLAGVLAHELAHVNARHHARFLEKMYGMNILLSIAGIFAYQTRYGDVLMQFGKIGAQLLSLRWSREHE
;
A
#
# COMPACT_ATOMS: atom_id res chain seq x y z
N MET A 1 -21.36 37.23 -10.44
CA MET A 1 -20.84 36.24 -11.41
C MET A 1 -19.63 35.46 -10.90
N MET A 2 -18.86 35.97 -9.93
CA MET A 2 -17.62 35.33 -9.42
C MET A 2 -17.83 34.07 -8.54
N PHE A 3 -18.98 33.93 -7.86
CA PHE A 3 -19.27 32.80 -6.97
C PHE A 3 -19.67 31.49 -7.68
N ARG A 4 -20.08 31.54 -8.96
CA ARG A 4 -20.46 30.34 -9.73
C ARG A 4 -19.27 29.62 -10.38
N VAL A 5 -18.14 30.32 -10.53
CA VAL A 5 -16.92 29.79 -11.17
C VAL A 5 -15.99 29.12 -10.14
N LEU A 6 -16.09 29.53 -8.88
CA LEU A 6 -15.29 29.00 -7.76
C LEU A 6 -15.39 27.47 -7.58
N PRO A 7 -16.57 26.82 -7.57
CA PRO A 7 -16.64 25.36 -7.48
C PRO A 7 -16.02 24.66 -8.69
N PHE A 8 -16.10 25.26 -9.88
CA PHE A 8 -15.54 24.69 -11.11
C PHE A 8 -14.00 24.72 -11.11
N ILE A 9 -13.41 25.81 -10.63
CA ILE A 9 -11.95 25.96 -10.46
C ILE A 9 -11.42 25.00 -9.39
N VAL A 10 -12.16 24.80 -8.29
CA VAL A 10 -11.81 23.82 -7.25
C VAL A 10 -11.84 22.39 -7.79
N VAL A 11 -12.85 22.01 -8.58
CA VAL A 11 -12.92 20.69 -9.22
C VAL A 11 -11.77 20.47 -10.22
N LEU A 12 -11.41 21.49 -11.00
CA LEU A 12 -10.26 21.45 -11.92
C LEU A 12 -8.91 21.31 -11.20
N LEU A 13 -8.73 21.96 -10.05
CA LEU A 13 -7.53 21.83 -9.22
C LEU A 13 -7.43 20.43 -8.59
N LEU A 14 -8.55 19.87 -8.11
CA LEU A 14 -8.60 18.52 -7.54
C LEU A 14 -8.24 17.43 -8.56
N LEU A 15 -8.65 17.58 -9.82
CA LEU A 15 -8.32 16.63 -10.90
C LEU A 15 -6.82 16.60 -11.27
N SER A 16 -6.09 17.68 -11.02
CA SER A 16 -4.65 17.76 -11.29
C SER A 16 -3.82 16.94 -10.29
N CYS A 17 -4.23 16.93 -9.02
CA CYS A 17 -3.56 16.17 -7.94
C CYS A 17 -3.89 14.67 -7.97
N ALA A 18 -4.95 14.27 -8.67
CA ALA A 18 -5.41 12.89 -8.75
C ALA A 18 -4.69 12.08 -9.84
N ARG A 19 -3.46 12.42 -10.25
CA ARG A 19 -2.73 11.72 -11.32
C ARG A 19 -1.51 11.00 -10.79
N THR A 20 -1.22 9.83 -11.34
CA THR A 20 -0.01 9.06 -11.04
C THR A 20 0.41 8.20 -12.23
N TYR A 21 1.69 7.86 -12.31
CA TYR A 21 2.19 6.92 -13.31
C TYR A 21 1.83 5.49 -12.91
N ASP A 22 1.16 4.76 -13.81
CA ASP A 22 0.89 3.34 -13.65
C ASP A 22 1.95 2.50 -14.39
N PRO A 23 2.83 1.80 -13.65
CA PRO A 23 3.91 1.04 -14.26
C PRO A 23 3.44 -0.22 -14.99
N LEU A 24 2.21 -0.69 -14.77
CA LEU A 24 1.68 -1.84 -15.53
C LEU A 24 1.24 -1.45 -16.94
N THR A 25 0.71 -0.23 -17.11
CA THR A 25 0.21 0.25 -18.41
C THR A 25 1.16 1.24 -19.09
N GLY A 26 2.17 1.73 -18.37
CA GLY A 26 3.11 2.74 -18.84
C GLY A 26 2.48 4.12 -19.05
N LYS A 27 1.27 4.36 -18.52
CA LYS A 27 0.49 5.58 -18.73
C LYS A 27 0.21 6.29 -17.41
N THR A 28 0.02 7.61 -17.49
CA THR A 28 -0.51 8.38 -16.37
C THR A 28 -2.00 8.13 -16.25
N VAL A 29 -2.44 7.64 -15.10
CA VAL A 29 -3.84 7.35 -14.80
C VAL A 29 -4.35 8.28 -13.70
N TYR A 30 -5.67 8.48 -13.69
CA TYR A 30 -6.31 9.11 -12.55
C TYR A 30 -6.43 8.10 -11.40
N THR A 31 -6.03 8.52 -10.21
CA THR A 31 -5.89 7.72 -8.99
C THR A 31 -6.43 8.55 -7.83
N LEU A 32 -7.08 7.91 -6.87
CA LEU A 32 -7.47 8.58 -5.61
C LEU A 32 -6.26 8.75 -4.69
N LEU A 33 -5.22 7.93 -4.87
CA LEU A 33 -4.05 7.87 -4.03
C LEU A 33 -2.77 8.14 -4.84
N PRO A 34 -2.40 9.41 -5.12
CA PRO A 34 -1.18 9.73 -5.86
C PRO A 34 0.09 9.28 -5.11
N THR A 35 1.20 9.12 -5.84
CA THR A 35 2.46 8.56 -5.30
C THR A 35 2.97 9.31 -4.05
N GLN A 36 2.78 10.63 -3.97
CA GLN A 36 3.18 11.40 -2.78
C GLN A 36 2.35 11.04 -1.54
N GLU A 37 1.05 10.76 -1.72
CA GLU A 37 0.20 10.32 -0.62
C GLU A 37 0.52 8.88 -0.23
N GLU A 38 0.88 8.00 -1.18
CA GLU A 38 1.43 6.66 -0.87
C GLU A 38 2.65 6.77 0.07
N ILE A 39 3.62 7.63 -0.27
CA ILE A 39 4.84 7.83 0.54
C ILE A 39 4.50 8.35 1.93
N LYS A 40 3.55 9.29 2.02
CA LYS A 40 3.11 9.87 3.29
C LYS A 40 2.44 8.82 4.18
N ILE A 41 1.56 7.99 3.60
CA ILE A 41 0.92 6.88 4.31
C ILE A 41 1.98 5.89 4.78
N GLY A 42 2.87 5.41 3.91
CA GLY A 42 3.93 4.48 4.31
C GLY A 42 4.80 5.02 5.45
N ARG A 43 5.15 6.31 5.38
CA ARG A 43 5.90 6.98 6.46
C ARG A 43 5.13 7.05 7.77
N MET A 44 3.82 7.27 7.72
CA MET A 44 2.94 7.32 8.89
C MET A 44 2.86 5.95 9.58
N TYR A 45 2.80 4.86 8.80
CA TYR A 45 2.71 3.50 9.33
C TYR A 45 4.07 2.89 9.70
N LEU A 46 5.19 3.49 9.29
CA LEU A 46 6.53 2.98 9.56
C LEU A 46 6.80 2.72 11.05
N PRO A 47 6.54 3.65 12.00
CA PRO A 47 6.77 3.37 13.42
C PRO A 47 5.95 2.18 13.91
N LEU A 48 4.66 2.12 13.52
CA LEU A 48 3.78 1.02 13.89
C LEU A 48 4.28 -0.33 13.35
N ALA A 49 4.75 -0.36 12.10
CA ALA A 49 5.33 -1.57 11.50
C ALA A 49 6.60 -2.04 12.23
N VAL A 50 7.42 -1.11 12.73
CA VAL A 50 8.59 -1.43 13.54
C VAL A 50 8.16 -1.97 14.91
N ASP A 51 7.25 -1.28 15.59
CA ASP A 51 6.82 -1.61 16.95
C ASP A 51 6.08 -2.95 17.02
N GLN A 52 5.23 -3.25 16.02
CA GLN A 52 4.52 -4.53 15.92
C GLN A 52 5.43 -5.74 15.65
N ASN A 53 6.69 -5.50 15.24
CA ASN A 53 7.65 -6.54 14.91
C ASN A 53 8.87 -6.55 15.84
N ASP A 54 8.64 -6.23 17.12
CA ASP A 54 9.64 -6.24 18.20
C ASP A 54 10.79 -5.23 18.00
N GLY A 55 10.52 -4.15 17.26
CA GLY A 55 11.51 -3.11 16.97
C GLY A 55 12.44 -3.46 15.80
N ARG A 56 13.38 -2.54 15.52
CA ARG A 56 14.43 -2.80 14.52
C ARG A 56 15.42 -3.81 15.06
N TYR A 57 15.92 -4.68 14.19
CA TYR A 57 17.05 -5.54 14.52
C TYR A 57 18.28 -4.67 14.85
N PRO A 58 18.94 -4.88 16.01
CA PRO A 58 19.91 -3.92 16.55
C PRO A 58 21.27 -3.91 15.82
N ASP A 59 21.58 -4.95 15.06
CA ASP A 59 22.83 -5.07 14.33
C ASP A 59 22.86 -4.15 13.10
N LYS A 60 23.79 -3.19 13.11
CA LYS A 60 23.92 -2.21 12.02
C LYS A 60 24.46 -2.83 10.73
N GLU A 61 25.37 -3.80 10.82
CA GLU A 61 25.96 -4.43 9.64
C GLU A 61 24.88 -5.19 8.87
N VAL A 62 24.00 -5.89 9.59
CA VAL A 62 22.86 -6.60 8.98
C VAL A 62 21.87 -5.61 8.34
N GLN A 63 21.57 -4.49 8.99
CA GLN A 63 20.71 -3.46 8.42
C GLN A 63 21.31 -2.87 7.13
N GLU A 64 22.60 -2.52 7.16
CA GLU A 64 23.31 -1.96 6.03
C GLU A 64 23.42 -2.94 4.86
N TYR A 65 23.67 -4.21 5.15
CA TYR A 65 23.72 -5.26 4.15
C TYR A 65 22.38 -5.42 3.43
N VAL A 66 21.28 -5.58 4.17
CA VAL A 66 19.93 -5.69 3.57
C VAL A 66 19.56 -4.43 2.81
N GLN A 67 19.91 -3.25 3.33
CA GLN A 67 19.69 -1.97 2.65
C GLN A 67 20.47 -1.86 1.34
N LYS A 68 21.72 -2.36 1.29
CA LYS A 68 22.56 -2.37 0.08
C LYS A 68 22.04 -3.37 -0.95
N LEU A 69 21.73 -4.59 -0.52
CA LEU A 69 21.17 -5.64 -1.38
C LEU A 69 19.85 -5.17 -1.99
N GLY A 70 18.92 -4.69 -1.16
CA GLY A 70 17.63 -4.17 -1.62
C GLY A 70 17.77 -3.00 -2.59
N LYS A 71 18.69 -2.06 -2.34
CA LYS A 71 18.95 -0.94 -3.28
C LYS A 71 19.46 -1.42 -4.63
N LYS A 72 20.37 -2.40 -4.66
CA LYS A 72 20.88 -2.99 -5.91
C LYS A 72 19.75 -3.61 -6.74
N ILE A 73 18.79 -4.28 -6.08
CA ILE A 73 17.59 -4.80 -6.75
C ILE A 73 16.72 -3.63 -7.26
N ALA A 74 16.49 -2.62 -6.42
CA ALA A 74 15.66 -1.46 -6.73
C ALA A 74 16.18 -0.56 -7.87
N GLU A 75 17.47 -0.60 -8.20
CA GLU A 75 18.02 0.09 -9.37
C GLU A 75 17.30 -0.30 -10.67
N HIS A 76 16.89 -1.57 -10.76
CA HIS A 76 16.20 -2.16 -11.90
C HIS A 76 14.67 -1.97 -11.83
N ALA A 77 14.15 -1.36 -10.76
CA ALA A 77 12.72 -1.14 -10.60
C ALA A 77 12.20 -0.05 -11.57
N PRO A 78 10.98 -0.22 -12.12
CA PRO A 78 10.36 0.75 -13.02
C PRO A 78 9.99 2.05 -12.30
N ARG A 79 9.48 2.00 -11.06
CA ARG A 79 9.20 3.20 -10.27
C ARG A 79 10.47 3.68 -9.58
N LYS A 80 10.76 4.97 -9.71
CA LYS A 80 11.86 5.62 -8.98
C LYS A 80 11.32 6.23 -7.69
N LEU A 81 11.56 5.54 -6.58
CA LEU A 81 11.21 5.94 -5.21
C LEU A 81 12.48 5.90 -4.34
N ASP A 82 12.44 6.57 -3.19
CA ASP A 82 13.45 6.40 -2.15
C ASP A 82 13.20 5.10 -1.38
N TYR A 83 13.61 3.98 -1.96
CA TYR A 83 13.41 2.66 -1.39
C TYR A 83 14.27 2.46 -0.13
N ARG A 84 13.60 2.08 0.96
CA ARG A 84 14.21 1.82 2.26
C ARG A 84 13.87 0.42 2.71
N PHE A 85 14.90 -0.30 3.12
CA PHE A 85 14.78 -1.69 3.55
C PHE A 85 15.16 -1.78 5.02
N TYR A 86 14.35 -2.48 5.80
CA TYR A 86 14.51 -2.60 7.24
C TYR A 86 14.50 -4.05 7.67
N VAL A 87 15.36 -4.39 8.61
CA VAL A 87 15.28 -5.65 9.34
C VAL A 87 14.57 -5.42 10.66
N VAL A 88 13.51 -6.19 10.94
CA VAL A 88 12.76 -6.14 12.21
C VAL A 88 13.00 -7.38 13.04
N ASN A 89 12.90 -7.25 14.36
CA ASN A 89 13.48 -8.20 15.31
C ASN A 89 12.54 -9.39 15.66
N THR A 90 11.42 -9.55 14.98
CA THR A 90 10.53 -10.67 15.24
C THR A 90 11.09 -12.02 14.72
N LYS A 91 10.71 -13.12 15.38
CA LYS A 91 11.05 -14.50 14.98
C LYS A 91 10.14 -15.06 13.87
N GLN A 92 9.10 -14.33 13.49
CA GLN A 92 8.21 -14.76 12.42
C GLN A 92 8.95 -14.82 11.07
N VAL A 93 8.68 -15.85 10.28
CA VAL A 93 9.21 -16.00 8.92
C VAL A 93 8.31 -15.21 7.98
N ASN A 94 8.62 -13.93 7.78
CA ASN A 94 7.85 -13.04 6.91
C ASN A 94 8.70 -11.89 6.34
N ALA A 95 8.23 -11.32 5.24
CA ALA A 95 8.62 -10.01 4.72
C ALA A 95 7.33 -9.27 4.32
N PHE A 96 7.39 -7.94 4.24
CA PHE A 96 6.24 -7.15 3.80
C PHE A 96 6.69 -5.76 3.35
N ALA A 97 5.85 -5.10 2.57
CA ALA A 97 6.04 -3.71 2.21
C ALA A 97 4.92 -2.80 2.70
N LEU A 98 5.27 -1.53 2.94
CA LEU A 98 4.32 -0.44 3.08
C LEU A 98 4.28 0.39 1.78
N PRO A 99 3.18 1.12 1.52
CA PRO A 99 3.10 2.05 0.40
C PRO A 99 4.29 3.00 0.33
N GLY A 100 4.73 3.34 -0.89
CA GLY A 100 5.76 4.36 -1.07
C GLY A 100 7.21 3.92 -0.81
N GLY A 101 7.49 2.62 -0.76
CA GLY A 101 8.86 2.10 -0.85
C GLY A 101 9.55 1.78 0.46
N PHE A 102 8.79 1.42 1.50
CA PHE A 102 9.36 0.91 2.75
C PHE A 102 9.16 -0.61 2.80
N ILE A 103 10.25 -1.37 2.74
CA ILE A 103 10.23 -2.84 2.72
C ILE A 103 10.84 -3.35 4.02
N PHE A 104 10.24 -4.38 4.59
CA PHE A 104 10.62 -4.98 5.85
C PHE A 104 10.89 -6.47 5.65
N VAL A 105 11.95 -6.95 6.28
CA VAL A 105 12.29 -8.37 6.37
C VAL A 105 12.43 -8.73 7.84
N ASN A 106 11.81 -9.83 8.25
CA ASN A 106 11.93 -10.28 9.63
C ASN A 106 13.24 -11.03 9.85
N ARG A 107 13.84 -10.86 11.03
CA ARG A 107 14.98 -11.67 11.47
C ARG A 107 14.69 -13.17 11.32
N GLY A 108 13.48 -13.61 11.69
CA GLY A 108 13.07 -15.00 11.54
C GLY A 108 13.16 -15.53 10.11
N LEU A 109 12.82 -14.70 9.11
CA LEU A 109 12.99 -15.05 7.71
C LEU A 109 14.46 -15.18 7.33
N ILE A 110 15.30 -14.20 7.69
CA ILE A 110 16.74 -14.25 7.39
C ILE A 110 17.38 -15.53 7.95
N LEU A 111 17.01 -15.93 9.17
CA LEU A 111 17.53 -17.14 9.82
C LEU A 111 17.01 -18.45 9.19
N ALA A 112 15.91 -18.41 8.44
CA ALA A 112 15.31 -19.57 7.80
C ALA A 112 15.83 -19.80 6.37
N LEU A 113 16.58 -18.85 5.81
CA LEU A 113 17.11 -18.93 4.44
C LEU A 113 18.53 -19.49 4.46
N ASP A 114 18.82 -20.39 3.51
CA ASP A 114 20.14 -21.02 3.40
C ASP A 114 21.13 -20.19 2.58
N LYS A 115 20.61 -19.29 1.73
CA LYS A 115 21.38 -18.59 0.71
C LYS A 115 20.87 -17.15 0.48
N GLU A 116 21.79 -16.27 0.09
CA GLU A 116 21.51 -14.86 -0.22
C GLU A 116 20.55 -14.69 -1.40
N ASP A 117 20.60 -15.57 -2.41
CA ASP A 117 19.73 -15.51 -3.58
C ASP A 117 18.24 -15.67 -3.22
N GLN A 118 17.94 -16.48 -2.21
CA GLN A 118 16.59 -16.62 -1.67
C GLN A 118 16.12 -15.32 -0.99
N LEU A 119 16.99 -14.67 -0.21
CA LEU A 119 16.68 -13.36 0.39
C LEU A 119 16.45 -12.31 -0.70
N ALA A 120 17.30 -12.27 -1.73
CA ALA A 120 17.13 -11.38 -2.87
C ALA A 120 15.80 -11.63 -3.59
N GLY A 121 15.40 -12.89 -3.75
CA GLY A 121 14.10 -13.27 -4.30
C GLY A 121 12.92 -12.71 -3.51
N VAL A 122 12.94 -12.85 -2.18
CA VAL A 122 11.89 -12.30 -1.31
C VAL A 122 11.86 -10.77 -1.37
N LEU A 123 13.02 -10.10 -1.31
CA LEU A 123 13.07 -8.63 -1.43
C LEU A 123 12.57 -8.15 -2.80
N ALA A 124 12.85 -8.91 -3.87
CA ALA A 124 12.35 -8.61 -5.21
C ALA A 124 10.83 -8.79 -5.31
N HIS A 125 10.26 -9.81 -4.65
CA HIS A 125 8.81 -10.01 -4.54
C HIS A 125 8.11 -8.82 -3.88
N GLU A 126 8.58 -8.42 -2.70
CA GLU A 126 8.03 -7.26 -1.98
C GLU A 126 8.17 -5.95 -2.78
N LEU A 127 9.32 -5.77 -3.43
CA LEU A 127 9.56 -4.64 -4.30
C LEU A 127 8.60 -4.63 -5.50
N ALA A 128 8.26 -5.80 -6.05
CA ALA A 128 7.30 -5.92 -7.15
C ALA A 128 5.90 -5.47 -6.71
N HIS A 129 5.44 -5.78 -5.49
CA HIS A 129 4.18 -5.26 -4.97
C HIS A 129 4.14 -3.74 -4.85
N VAL A 130 5.23 -3.12 -4.37
CA VAL A 130 5.36 -1.66 -4.31
C VAL A 130 5.33 -1.05 -5.72
N ASN A 131 6.03 -1.68 -6.66
CA ASN A 131 6.07 -1.22 -8.05
C ASN A 131 4.69 -1.36 -8.70
N ALA A 132 4.00 -2.48 -8.53
CA ALA A 132 2.66 -2.69 -9.05
C ALA A 132 1.56 -1.92 -8.30
N ARG A 133 1.92 -1.13 -7.27
CA ARG A 133 1.01 -0.30 -6.48
C ARG A 133 -0.11 -1.12 -5.80
N HIS A 134 0.16 -2.37 -5.43
CA HIS A 134 -0.85 -3.28 -4.88
C HIS A 134 -1.51 -2.70 -3.61
N HIS A 135 -0.71 -2.19 -2.66
CA HIS A 135 -1.25 -1.56 -1.45
C HIS A 135 -2.07 -0.30 -1.75
N ALA A 136 -1.62 0.54 -2.68
CA ALA A 136 -2.35 1.74 -3.07
C ALA A 136 -3.70 1.38 -3.68
N ARG A 137 -3.72 0.45 -4.65
CA ARG A 137 -4.95 -0.05 -5.29
C ARG A 137 -5.89 -0.70 -4.29
N PHE A 138 -5.36 -1.45 -3.32
CA PHE A 138 -6.15 -2.01 -2.23
C PHE A 138 -6.84 -0.92 -1.39
N LEU A 139 -6.08 0.09 -0.96
CA LEU A 139 -6.63 1.23 -0.22
C LEU A 139 -7.66 2.01 -1.05
N GLU A 140 -7.41 2.25 -2.33
CA GLU A 140 -8.34 2.92 -3.23
C GLU A 140 -9.67 2.16 -3.36
N LYS A 141 -9.60 0.84 -3.56
CA LYS A 141 -10.81 0.00 -3.61
C LYS A 141 -11.55 0.04 -2.26
N MET A 142 -10.84 0.03 -1.14
CA MET A 142 -11.46 0.12 0.18
C MET A 142 -12.13 1.48 0.42
N TYR A 143 -11.47 2.60 0.07
CA TYR A 143 -12.09 3.92 0.17
C TYR A 143 -13.28 4.05 -0.77
N GLY A 144 -13.16 3.61 -2.02
CA GLY A 144 -14.26 3.61 -2.99
C GLY A 144 -15.46 2.81 -2.50
N MET A 145 -15.23 1.63 -1.91
CA MET A 145 -16.28 0.81 -1.32
C MET A 145 -16.94 1.49 -0.12
N ASN A 146 -16.16 2.12 0.77
CA ASN A 146 -16.71 2.86 1.91
C ASN A 146 -17.54 4.06 1.47
N ILE A 147 -17.11 4.79 0.44
CA ILE A 147 -17.88 5.91 -0.14
C ILE A 147 -19.18 5.37 -0.73
N LEU A 148 -19.12 4.28 -1.50
CA LEU A 148 -20.29 3.63 -2.09
C LEU A 148 -21.29 3.18 -1.02
N LEU A 149 -20.82 2.49 0.03
CA LEU A 149 -21.65 2.08 1.16
C LEU A 149 -22.23 3.29 1.92
N SER A 150 -21.46 4.37 2.09
CA SER A 150 -21.96 5.58 2.75
C SER A 150 -23.10 6.22 1.95
N ILE A 151 -22.94 6.34 0.63
CA ILE A 151 -24.00 6.84 -0.26
C ILE A 151 -25.22 5.91 -0.22
N ALA A 152 -25.01 4.60 -0.34
CA ALA A 152 -26.07 3.61 -0.26
C ALA A 152 -26.83 3.69 1.07
N GLY A 153 -26.13 3.94 2.19
CA GLY A 153 -26.72 4.11 3.50
C GLY A 153 -27.72 5.27 3.59
N ILE A 154 -27.44 6.40 2.92
CA ILE A 154 -28.36 7.56 2.87
C ILE A 154 -29.71 7.17 2.28
N PHE A 155 -29.70 6.38 1.21
CA PHE A 155 -30.92 5.92 0.52
C PHE A 155 -31.58 4.73 1.23
N ALA A 156 -30.77 3.79 1.74
CA ALA A 156 -31.25 2.56 2.37
C ALA A 156 -31.91 2.80 3.73
N TYR A 157 -31.49 3.83 4.48
CA TYR A 157 -32.08 4.17 5.78
C TYR A 157 -33.58 4.51 5.71
N GLN A 158 -34.09 4.89 4.54
CA GLN A 158 -35.52 5.15 4.32
C GLN A 158 -36.37 3.88 4.20
N THR A 159 -35.74 2.70 4.16
CA THR A 159 -36.42 1.41 3.98
C THR A 159 -36.49 0.62 5.28
N ARG A 160 -37.56 -0.17 5.46
CA ARG A 160 -37.79 -1.02 6.65
C ARG A 160 -36.66 -2.04 6.92
N TYR A 161 -35.87 -2.37 5.90
CA TYR A 161 -34.78 -3.34 5.98
C TYR A 161 -33.39 -2.71 5.77
N GLY A 162 -33.28 -1.38 5.84
CA GLY A 162 -32.05 -0.64 5.54
C GLY A 162 -30.84 -1.13 6.33
N ASP A 163 -30.98 -1.33 7.63
CA ASP A 163 -29.88 -1.77 8.51
C ASP A 163 -29.36 -3.16 8.14
N VAL A 164 -30.26 -4.09 7.84
CA VAL A 164 -29.91 -5.46 7.44
C VAL A 164 -29.18 -5.45 6.10
N LEU A 165 -29.69 -4.69 5.12
CA LEU A 165 -29.03 -4.52 3.82
C LEU A 165 -27.61 -3.94 3.96
N MET A 166 -27.43 -2.95 4.84
CA MET A 166 -26.13 -2.36 5.11
C MET A 166 -25.14 -3.34 5.77
N GLN A 167 -25.61 -4.20 6.68
CA GLN A 167 -24.75 -5.24 7.27
C GLN A 167 -24.29 -6.27 6.23
N PHE A 168 -25.20 -6.75 5.38
CA PHE A 168 -24.83 -7.66 4.28
C PHE A 168 -23.86 -6.99 3.29
N GLY A 169 -24.06 -5.70 2.99
CA GLY A 169 -23.14 -4.93 2.16
C GLY A 169 -21.73 -4.87 2.73
N LYS A 170 -21.59 -4.64 4.05
CA LYS A 170 -20.29 -4.64 4.74
C LYS A 170 -19.60 -6.01 4.70
N ILE A 171 -20.34 -7.09 4.94
CA ILE A 171 -19.80 -8.46 4.85
C ILE A 171 -19.34 -8.75 3.42
N GLY A 172 -20.15 -8.42 2.42
CA GLY A 172 -19.78 -8.57 1.00
C GLY A 172 -18.52 -7.78 0.64
N ALA A 173 -18.42 -6.53 1.10
CA ALA A 173 -17.23 -5.70 0.92
C ALA A 173 -15.97 -6.30 1.56
N GLN A 174 -16.09 -6.90 2.76
CA GLN A 174 -14.98 -7.57 3.43
C GLN A 174 -14.55 -8.84 2.70
N LEU A 175 -15.49 -9.62 2.16
CA LEU A 175 -15.15 -10.80 1.34
C LEU A 175 -14.44 -10.41 0.04
N LEU A 176 -14.88 -9.34 -0.61
CA LEU A 176 -14.22 -8.81 -1.80
C LEU A 176 -12.79 -8.32 -1.51
N SER A 177 -12.55 -7.70 -0.35
CA SER A 177 -11.21 -7.25 0.02
C SER A 177 -10.23 -8.41 0.23
N LEU A 178 -10.68 -9.52 0.83
CA LEU A 178 -9.88 -10.74 0.97
C LEU A 178 -9.52 -11.35 -0.39
N ARG A 179 -10.49 -11.40 -1.32
CA ARG A 179 -10.24 -11.87 -2.69
C ARG A 179 -9.19 -11.00 -3.38
N TRP A 180 -9.31 -9.68 -3.30
CA TRP A 180 -8.30 -8.79 -3.90
C TRP A 180 -6.93 -9.00 -3.29
N SER A 181 -6.80 -9.25 -1.98
CA SER A 181 -5.49 -9.54 -1.39
C SER A 181 -4.79 -10.73 -2.07
N ARG A 182 -5.52 -11.79 -2.40
CA ARG A 182 -4.97 -13.01 -3.02
C ARG A 182 -4.63 -12.89 -4.50
N GLU A 183 -5.29 -12.00 -5.24
CA GLU A 183 -5.03 -11.80 -6.68
C GLU A 183 -3.66 -11.13 -6.95
N HIS A 184 -2.95 -10.72 -5.89
CA HIS A 184 -1.72 -9.94 -5.98
C HIS A 184 -0.47 -10.69 -5.50
N GLU A 185 -0.60 -11.95 -5.06
CA GLU A 185 0.47 -12.89 -4.69
C GLU A 185 0.77 -13.86 -5.85
#